data_AF-A0A9D5LKF4-F1
#
_entry.id   AF-A0A9D5LKF4-F1
#
_cell.length_a   1.000
_cell.length_b   1.000
_cell.length_c   1.000
_cell.angle_alpha   90.00
_cell.angle_beta   90.00
_cell.angle_gamma   90.00
#
_symmetry.space_group_name_H-M   'P 1'
#
loop_
_entity.id
_entity.type
_entity.pdbx_description
1 polymer ?
#
loop_
_entity_poly.entity_id
_entity_poly.type
_entity_poly.pdbx_seq_one_letter_code
_entity_poly.pdbx_strand_id
1 'polypeptide(L)'
;MFEILLILAAGIAIGRIGAKLTITARIGGAVKWTVCGLVGVLGYSIGADSTLAAELPEIGLTGIVLALAGTAGSIAGAMILMRATSRKGGGK
;
A
#
# COMPACT_ATOMS: atom_id res chain seq x y z
N MET A 1 4.03 -9.49 -11.37
CA MET A 1 4.52 -8.66 -10.24
C MET A 1 5.46 -7.55 -10.69
N PHE A 2 6.55 -7.86 -11.41
CA PHE A 2 7.49 -6.83 -11.89
C PHE A 2 6.87 -5.76 -12.79
N GLU A 3 5.94 -6.14 -13.66
CA GLU A 3 5.23 -5.20 -14.55
C GLU A 3 4.45 -4.13 -13.75
N ILE A 4 3.79 -4.54 -12.67
CA ILE A 4 3.08 -3.64 -11.76
C ILE A 4 4.06 -2.67 -11.09
N LEU A 5 5.25 -3.16 -10.69
CA LEU A 5 6.30 -2.31 -10.11
C LEU A 5 6.85 -1.29 -11.12
N LEU A 6 7.00 -1.67 -12.38
CA LEU A 6 7.42 -0.76 -13.44
C LEU A 6 6.37 0.31 -13.72
N ILE A 7 5.09 -0.07 -13.77
CA ILE A 7 3.98 0.88 -13.94
C ILE A 7 3.91 1.85 -12.76
N LEU A 8 4.09 1.36 -11.53
CA LEU A 8 4.17 2.19 -10.33
C LEU A 8 5.34 3.18 -10.41
N ALA A 9 6.54 2.71 -10.76
CA ALA A 9 7.73 3.55 -10.87
C ALA A 9 7.57 4.63 -11.95
N ALA A 10 7.02 4.26 -13.11
CA ALA A 10 6.70 5.19 -14.19
C ALA A 10 5.64 6.22 -13.75
N GLY A 11 4.59 5.77 -13.04
CA GLY A 11 3.55 6.65 -12.51
C GLY A 11 4.10 7.69 -11.52
N ILE A 12 5.02 7.29 -10.64
CA ILE A 12 5.70 8.21 -9.70
C ILE A 12 6.57 9.21 -10.48
N ALA A 13 7.32 8.75 -11.49
CA ALA A 13 8.18 9.62 -12.30
C ALA A 13 7.36 10.67 -13.06
N ILE A 14 6.28 10.24 -13.73
CA ILE A 14 5.36 11.13 -14.45
C ILE A 14 4.67 12.10 -13.48
N GLY A 15 4.19 11.59 -12.34
CA GLY A 15 3.55 12.40 -11.30
C GLY A 15 4.47 13.50 -10.76
N ARG A 16 5.77 13.21 -10.61
CA ARG A 16 6.77 14.19 -10.16
C ARG A 16 7.06 15.27 -11.20
N ILE A 17 7.12 14.91 -12.49
CA ILE A 17 7.34 15.86 -13.59
C ILE A 17 6.09 16.74 -13.78
N GLY A 18 4.89 16.15 -13.67
CA GLY A 18 3.60 16.83 -13.83
C GLY A 18 3.10 17.59 -12.61
N ALA A 19 3.74 17.46 -11.43
CA ALA A 19 3.30 18.05 -10.17
C ALA A 19 3.22 19.60 -10.16
N LYS A 20 3.83 20.28 -11.14
CA LYS A 20 3.73 21.74 -11.30
C LYS A 20 2.41 22.22 -11.91
N LEU A 21 1.56 21.32 -12.42
CA LEU A 21 0.31 21.68 -13.07
C LEU A 21 -0.86 21.61 -12.09
N THR A 22 -1.77 22.58 -12.12
CA THR A 22 -3.00 22.66 -11.28
C THR A 22 -3.94 21.44 -11.43
N ILE A 23 -3.66 20.56 -12.39
CA ILE A 23 -4.38 19.30 -12.68
C ILE A 23 -4.30 18.33 -11.48
N THR A 24 -3.26 18.39 -10.65
CA THR A 24 -3.09 17.53 -9.46
C THR A 24 -4.26 17.61 -8.48
N ALA A 25 -4.92 18.77 -8.37
CA ALA A 25 -6.06 18.95 -7.47
C ALA A 25 -7.31 18.15 -7.93
N ARG A 26 -7.53 17.98 -9.24
CA ARG A 26 -8.66 17.19 -9.77
C ARG A 26 -8.42 15.69 -9.67
N ILE A 27 -7.17 15.25 -9.76
CA ILE A 27 -6.80 13.83 -9.65
C ILE A 27 -7.14 13.29 -8.27
N GLY A 28 -6.96 14.07 -7.20
CA GLY A 28 -7.33 13.66 -5.84
C GLY A 28 -8.80 13.28 -5.70
N GLY A 29 -9.70 14.05 -6.33
CA GLY A 29 -11.14 13.73 -6.35
C GLY A 29 -11.45 12.46 -7.15
N ALA A 30 -10.83 12.31 -8.33
CA ALA A 30 -11.01 11.13 -9.18
C ALA A 30 -10.52 9.84 -8.50
N VAL A 31 -9.34 9.86 -7.88
CA VAL A 31 -8.77 8.70 -7.16
C VAL A 31 -9.71 8.24 -6.04
N LYS A 32 -10.26 9.16 -5.25
CA LYS A 32 -11.23 8.80 -4.19
C LYS A 32 -12.45 8.09 -4.76
N TRP A 33 -12.98 8.58 -5.87
CA TRP A 33 -14.17 8.00 -6.51
C TRP A 33 -13.86 6.61 -7.09
N THR A 34 -12.71 6.45 -7.76
CA THR A 34 -12.25 5.16 -8.28
C THR A 34 -12.03 4.15 -7.17
N VAL A 35 -11.33 4.52 -6.09
CA VAL A 35 -11.10 3.61 -4.96
C VAL A 35 -12.42 3.21 -4.31
N CYS A 36 -13.34 4.16 -4.10
CA CYS A 36 -14.67 3.86 -3.58
C CYS A 36 -15.42 2.86 -4.47
N GLY A 37 -15.41 3.07 -5.79
CA GLY A 37 -16.01 2.15 -6.74
C GLY A 37 -15.37 0.76 -6.72
N LEU A 38 -14.04 0.69 -6.73
CA LEU A 38 -13.30 -0.58 -6.71
C LEU A 38 -13.57 -1.37 -5.41
N VAL A 39 -13.51 -0.70 -4.26
CA VAL A 39 -13.80 -1.33 -2.96
C VAL A 39 -15.27 -1.79 -2.90
N GLY A 40 -16.19 -1.01 -3.44
CA GLY A 40 -17.61 -1.39 -3.53
C GLY A 40 -17.83 -2.63 -4.40
N VAL A 41 -17.24 -2.66 -5.60
CA VAL A 41 -17.33 -3.83 -6.50
C VAL A 41 -16.68 -5.05 -5.86
N LEU A 42 -15.54 -4.89 -5.20
CA LEU A 42 -14.88 -5.98 -4.46
C LEU A 42 -15.78 -6.51 -3.35
N GLY A 43 -16.40 -5.64 -2.55
CA GLY A 43 -17.34 -6.04 -1.51
C GLY A 43 -18.56 -6.78 -2.06
N TYR A 44 -19.10 -6.32 -3.18
CA TYR A 44 -20.19 -7.01 -3.88
C TYR A 44 -19.77 -8.39 -4.39
N SER A 45 -18.61 -8.50 -5.04
CA SER A 45 -18.08 -9.78 -5.53
C SER A 45 -17.90 -10.79 -4.40
N ILE A 46 -17.42 -10.35 -3.24
CA ILE A 46 -17.28 -11.21 -2.06
C ILE A 46 -18.66 -11.61 -1.50
N GLY A 47 -19.58 -10.66 -1.36
CA GLY A 47 -20.91 -10.94 -0.80
C GLY A 47 -21.79 -11.82 -1.71
N ALA A 48 -21.57 -11.78 -3.02
CA ALA A 48 -22.27 -12.60 -3.99
C ALA A 48 -21.76 -14.05 -4.04
N ASP A 49 -20.55 -14.32 -3.54
CA ASP A 49 -19.94 -15.66 -3.49
C ASP A 49 -20.00 -16.20 -2.05
N SER A 50 -20.88 -17.18 -1.82
CA SER A 50 -21.08 -17.78 -0.50
C SER A 50 -19.86 -18.53 0.03
N THR A 51 -18.96 -18.99 -0.85
CA THR A 51 -17.71 -19.66 -0.44
C THR A 51 -16.73 -18.62 0.09
N LEU A 52 -16.50 -17.55 -0.68
CA LEU A 52 -15.61 -16.47 -0.25
C LEU A 52 -16.14 -15.81 1.03
N ALA A 53 -17.44 -15.54 1.11
CA ALA A 53 -18.06 -14.95 2.30
C ALA A 53 -17.89 -15.81 3.57
N ALA A 54 -17.85 -17.14 3.45
CA ALA A 54 -17.66 -18.05 4.57
C ALA A 54 -16.19 -18.11 5.04
N GLU A 55 -15.23 -17.97 4.13
CA GLU A 55 -13.79 -17.97 4.45
C GLU A 55 -13.28 -16.59 4.90
N LEU A 56 -14.04 -15.54 4.68
CA LEU A 56 -13.70 -14.16 5.05
C LEU A 56 -13.22 -13.97 6.50
N PRO A 57 -13.85 -14.57 7.53
CA PRO A 57 -13.38 -14.46 8.90
C PRO A 57 -11.96 -15.03 9.08
N GLU A 58 -11.68 -16.18 8.45
CA GLU A 58 -10.38 -16.85 8.55
C GLU A 58 -9.29 -16.10 7.77
N ILE A 59 -9.62 -15.64 6.55
CA ILE A 59 -8.76 -14.78 5.74
C ILE A 59 -8.48 -13.47 6.47
N GLY A 60 -9.49 -12.87 7.11
CA GLY A 60 -9.37 -11.64 7.88
C GLY A 60 -8.46 -11.80 9.10
N LEU A 61 -8.60 -12.90 9.84
CA LEU A 61 -7.77 -13.20 11.01
C LEU A 61 -6.31 -13.42 10.62
N THR A 62 -6.08 -14.18 9.54
CA THR A 62 -4.76 -14.36 8.93
C THR A 62 -4.18 -13.02 8.45
N GLY A 63 -5.01 -12.18 7.83
CA GLY A 63 -4.66 -10.83 7.39
C GLY A 63 -4.20 -9.94 8.56
N ILE A 64 -4.87 -10.00 9.70
CA ILE A 64 -4.46 -9.26 10.92
C ILE A 64 -3.08 -9.72 11.39
N VAL A 65 -2.85 -11.04 11.46
CA VAL A 65 -1.54 -11.59 11.86
C VAL A 65 -0.45 -11.15 10.89
N LEU A 66 -0.70 -11.21 9.58
CA LEU A 66 0.22 -10.76 8.55
C LEU A 66 0.50 -9.26 8.61
N ALA A 67 -0.53 -8.45 8.87
CA ALA A 67 -0.38 -7.00 9.03
C ALA A 67 0.49 -6.69 10.25
N LEU A 68 0.22 -7.33 11.40
CA LEU A 68 1.03 -7.16 12.60
C LEU A 68 2.49 -7.61 12.39
N ALA A 69 2.70 -8.76 11.77
CA ALA A 69 4.04 -9.25 11.45
C ALA A 69 4.77 -8.33 10.48
N GLY A 70 4.09 -7.84 9.44
CA GLY A 70 4.63 -6.89 8.48
C GLY A 70 5.00 -5.54 9.11
N THR A 71 4.13 -4.99 9.96
CA THR A 71 4.40 -3.76 10.70
C THR A 71 5.56 -3.96 11.69
N ALA A 72 5.57 -5.07 12.43
CA ALA A 72 6.67 -5.40 13.34
C ALA A 72 8.00 -5.55 12.61
N GLY A 73 8.01 -6.25 11.46
CA GLY A 73 9.19 -6.39 10.59
C GLY A 73 9.68 -5.06 10.05
N SER A 74 8.77 -4.17 9.62
CA SER A 74 9.10 -2.83 9.16
C SER A 74 9.74 -1.98 10.27
N ILE A 75 9.18 -2.01 11.49
CA ILE A 75 9.74 -1.32 12.66
C ILE A 75 11.11 -1.89 13.02
N ALA A 76 11.26 -3.22 13.04
CA ALA A 76 12.54 -3.89 13.29
C ALA A 76 13.60 -3.50 12.26
N GLY A 77 13.26 -3.50 10.97
CA GLY A 77 14.14 -3.06 9.89
C GLY A 77 14.59 -1.61 10.05
N ALA A 78 13.65 -0.71 10.36
CA ALA A 78 13.97 0.69 10.64
C ALA A 78 14.93 0.83 11.84
N MET A 79 14.69 0.10 12.93
CA MET A 79 15.57 0.10 14.11
C MET A 79 16.98 -0.43 13.80
N ILE A 80 17.10 -1.47 12.99
CA ILE A 80 18.39 -2.02 12.57
C ILE A 80 19.15 -0.98 11.74
N LEU A 81 18.48 -0.35 10.78
CA LEU A 81 19.09 0.71 9.95
C LEU A 81 19.53 1.90 10.81
N MET A 82 18.69 2.37 11.74
CA MET A 82 19.02 3.46 12.67
C MET A 82 20.20 3.12 13.58
N ARG A 83 20.30 1.87 14.06
CA ARG A 83 21.45 1.42 14.87
C ARG A 83 22.72 1.30 14.03
N ALA A 84 22.61 0.80 12.80
CA ALA A 84 23.73 0.68 11.87
C ALA A 84 24.27 2.06 11.43
N THR A 85 23.39 3.03 11.21
CA THR A 85 23.79 4.41 10.89
C THR A 85 24.28 5.17 12.11
N SER A 86 23.70 4.98 13.30
CA SER A 86 24.20 5.59 14.55
C SER A 86 25.59 5.08 14.94
N ARG A 87 25.92 3.81 14.68
CA ARG A 87 27.29 3.30 14.83
C ARG A 87 28.29 3.93 13.86
N LYS A 88 27.82 4.45 12.72
CA LYS A 88 28.67 5.11 11.71
C LYS A 88 28.82 6.61 11.94
N GLY A 89 27.98 7.22 12.78
CA GLY A 89 28.03 8.65 13.15
C GLY A 89 28.83 8.97 14.42
N GLY A 90 29.46 7.98 15.06
CA GLY A 90 30.31 8.17 16.26
C GLY A 90 31.81 8.27 15.97
N GLY A 91 32.21 8.54 14.73
CA GLY A 91 33.61 8.57 14.31
C GLY A 91 33.94 9.81 13.47
N LYS A 92 34.26 10.89 14.19
CA LYS A 92 34.82 12.19 13.74
C LYS A 92 33.90 13.13 12.98
#